data_AF-A0A1G5BX79-F1
#
_entry.id   AF-A0A1G5BX79-F1
#
_cell.length_a   1.000
_cell.length_b   1.000
_cell.length_c   1.000
_cell.angle_alpha   90.00
_cell.angle_beta   90.00
_cell.angle_gamma   90.00
#
_symmetry.space_group_name_H-M   'P 1'
#
loop_
_entity.id
_entity.type
_entity.pdbx_description
1 polymer ?
#
loop_
_entity_poly.entity_id
_entity_poly.type
_entity_poly.pdbx_seq_one_letter_code
_entity_poly.pdbx_strand_id
1 'polypeptide(L)'
;MDKISRQLRIYNYLISRHFHGPKEFEKDFGIGLRMLQRDLKDLRDAGVINVKYDKKEDNYVYVNDGRFDESAPTRRREHLIRLNRLASLIANLTETDIEELEHYESAVEEYYYAIELFSEIPEGETEDERSEREDLLAFTLEEGLPEMPELADLKAEYYALFPDSYERKRQRDFKALSDAGFELRYDRKYRAYIFTTG
;
A
#
# COMPACT_ATOMS: atom_id res chain seq x y z
N MET A 1 -12.31 -7.75 16.76
CA MET A 1 -11.07 -7.72 15.96
C MET A 1 -10.17 -8.85 16.40
N ASP A 2 -9.62 -9.65 15.48
CA ASP A 2 -8.71 -10.73 15.85
C ASP A 2 -7.35 -10.18 16.35
N LYS A 3 -6.48 -11.07 16.82
CA LYS A 3 -5.17 -10.67 17.36
C LYS A 3 -4.27 -10.04 16.29
N ILE A 4 -4.20 -10.62 15.08
CA ILE A 4 -3.23 -10.18 14.08
C ILE A 4 -3.67 -8.86 13.46
N SER A 5 -4.95 -8.70 13.13
CA SER A 5 -5.54 -7.45 12.65
C SER A 5 -5.29 -6.31 13.62
N ARG A 6 -5.46 -6.56 14.92
CA ARG A 6 -5.19 -5.55 15.96
C ARG A 6 -3.72 -5.15 16.00
N GLN A 7 -2.82 -6.13 15.98
CA GLN A 7 -1.38 -5.86 16.01
C GLN A 7 -0.92 -5.06 14.79
N LEU A 8 -1.45 -5.37 13.60
CA LEU A 8 -1.13 -4.64 12.37
C LEU A 8 -1.66 -3.21 12.38
N ARG A 9 -2.89 -2.99 12.87
CA ARG A 9 -3.42 -1.64 13.02
C ARG A 9 -2.67 -0.83 14.08
N ILE A 10 -2.25 -1.44 15.19
CA ILE A 10 -1.37 -0.79 16.18
C ILE A 10 -0.05 -0.42 15.52
N TYR A 11 0.53 -1.32 14.73
CA TYR A 11 1.76 -1.05 13.99
C TYR A 11 1.59 0.15 13.05
N ASN A 12 0.57 0.15 12.19
CA ASN A 12 0.29 1.27 11.28
C ASN A 12 0.17 2.59 12.05
N TYR A 13 -0.59 2.58 13.15
CA TYR A 13 -0.77 3.76 14.00
C TYR A 13 0.53 4.30 14.59
N LEU A 14 1.45 3.42 15.01
CA LEU A 14 2.75 3.82 15.55
C LEU A 14 3.64 4.47 14.49
N ILE A 15 3.55 4.06 13.22
CA ILE A 15 4.41 4.58 12.15
C ILE A 15 3.80 5.78 11.43
N SER A 16 2.47 5.91 11.41
CA SER A 16 1.77 6.99 10.71
C SER A 16 1.43 8.19 11.59
N ARG A 17 1.48 8.06 12.92
CA ARG A 17 1.09 9.13 13.85
C ARG A 17 2.19 9.50 14.84
N HIS A 18 2.24 10.79 15.16
CA HIS A 18 3.21 11.33 16.10
C HIS A 18 2.85 11.07 17.57
N PHE A 19 1.56 11.11 17.92
CA PHE A 19 1.07 10.98 19.28
C PHE A 19 0.19 9.74 19.45
N HIS A 20 0.53 8.92 20.42
CA HIS A 20 0.06 7.55 20.57
C HIS A 20 0.29 7.06 22.00
N GLY A 21 -0.32 7.72 22.98
CA GLY A 21 -0.29 7.29 24.38
C GLY A 21 -1.27 6.16 24.71
N PRO A 22 -1.21 5.60 25.94
CA PRO A 22 -2.11 4.53 26.36
C PRO A 22 -3.60 4.86 26.24
N LYS A 23 -3.99 6.12 26.45
CA LYS A 23 -5.39 6.56 26.37
C LYS A 23 -5.89 6.62 24.94
N GLU A 24 -5.04 7.03 24.00
CA GLU A 24 -5.33 7.06 22.57
C GLU A 24 -5.56 5.63 22.09
N PHE A 25 -4.70 4.68 22.49
CA PHE A 25 -4.89 3.27 22.17
C PHE A 25 -6.18 2.69 22.78
N GLU A 26 -6.51 3.06 24.02
CA GLU A 26 -7.77 2.62 24.64
C GLU A 26 -8.99 3.17 23.89
N LYS A 27 -8.95 4.44 23.48
CA LYS A 27 -10.01 5.10 22.72
C LYS A 27 -10.17 4.52 21.30
N ASP A 28 -9.07 4.43 20.55
CA ASP A 28 -9.10 4.11 19.12
C ASP A 28 -9.23 2.59 18.86
N PHE A 29 -8.76 1.76 19.79
CA PHE A 29 -8.76 0.30 19.64
C PHE A 29 -9.63 -0.43 20.66
N GLY A 30 -10.13 0.24 21.70
CA GLY A 30 -10.93 -0.39 22.76
C GLY A 30 -10.14 -1.41 23.59
N ILE A 31 -8.82 -1.20 23.76
CA ILE A 31 -7.94 -2.14 24.46
C ILE A 31 -7.30 -1.55 25.71
N GLY A 32 -7.23 -2.36 26.77
CA GLY A 32 -6.53 -1.96 27.99
C GLY A 32 -5.00 -2.10 27.87
N LEU A 33 -4.28 -1.39 28.76
CA LEU A 33 -2.82 -1.31 28.78
C LEU A 33 -2.09 -2.68 28.73
N ARG A 34 -2.59 -3.70 29.44
CA ARG A 34 -1.98 -5.03 29.44
C ARG A 34 -2.02 -5.71 28.06
N MET A 35 -3.07 -5.46 27.28
CA MET A 35 -3.19 -6.01 25.92
C MET A 35 -2.24 -5.26 24.99
N LEU A 36 -2.23 -3.93 25.07
CA LEU A 36 -1.30 -3.09 24.32
C LEU A 36 0.15 -3.50 24.57
N GLN A 37 0.59 -3.65 25.82
CA GLN A 37 1.96 -4.07 26.15
C GLN A 37 2.33 -5.44 25.57
N ARG A 38 1.38 -6.40 25.53
CA ARG A 38 1.60 -7.71 24.92
C ARG A 38 1.73 -7.60 23.40
N ASP A 39 0.90 -6.79 22.77
CA ASP A 39 0.92 -6.58 21.32
C ASP A 39 2.20 -5.84 20.89
N LEU A 40 2.61 -4.81 21.62
CA LEU A 40 3.91 -4.13 21.41
C LEU A 40 5.10 -5.08 21.60
N LYS A 41 5.02 -5.98 22.59
CA LYS A 41 6.05 -7.01 22.78
C LYS A 41 6.09 -7.98 21.60
N ASP A 42 4.95 -8.43 21.08
CA ASP A 42 4.91 -9.31 19.92
C ASP A 42 5.42 -8.60 18.65
N LEU A 43 5.10 -7.31 18.45
CA LEU A 43 5.65 -6.51 17.34
C LEU A 43 7.18 -6.39 17.43
N ARG A 44 7.71 -6.14 18.62
CA ARG A 44 9.15 -6.10 18.88
C ARG A 44 9.82 -7.43 18.64
N ASP A 45 9.27 -8.50 19.22
CA ASP A 45 9.80 -9.86 19.12
C ASP A 45 9.59 -10.45 17.71
N ALA A 46 8.72 -9.87 16.89
CA ALA A 46 8.60 -10.15 15.46
C ALA A 46 9.64 -9.41 14.62
N GLY A 47 10.47 -8.54 15.22
CA GLY A 47 11.48 -7.79 14.47
C GLY A 47 10.95 -6.55 13.76
N VAL A 48 9.75 -6.08 14.09
CA VAL A 48 9.08 -5.02 13.33
C VAL A 48 9.37 -3.64 13.89
N ILE A 49 9.13 -3.43 15.18
CA ILE A 49 9.31 -2.11 15.81
C ILE A 49 9.56 -2.28 17.30
N ASN A 50 10.43 -1.45 17.87
CA ASN A 50 10.63 -1.35 19.30
C ASN A 50 10.30 0.07 19.77
N VAL A 51 9.29 0.18 20.63
CA VAL A 51 8.87 1.44 21.23
C VAL A 51 9.00 1.39 22.74
N LYS A 52 9.23 2.55 23.34
CA LYS A 52 9.24 2.73 24.80
C LYS A 52 8.23 3.79 25.18
N TYR A 53 7.54 3.60 26.29
CA TYR A 53 6.67 4.62 26.84
C TYR A 53 7.50 5.73 27.50
N ASP A 54 7.35 6.96 27.01
CA ASP A 54 7.78 8.19 27.67
C ASP A 54 6.63 8.74 28.51
N LYS A 55 6.82 8.73 29.83
CA LYS A 55 5.82 9.21 30.78
C LYS A 55 5.69 10.74 30.78
N LYS A 56 6.73 11.49 30.40
CA LYS A 56 6.67 12.96 30.37
C LYS A 56 5.76 13.44 29.26
N GLU A 57 5.91 12.84 28.09
CA GLU A 57 5.15 13.15 26.89
C GLU A 57 3.84 12.35 26.80
N ASP A 58 3.59 11.42 27.73
CA ASP A 58 2.47 10.46 27.66
C ASP A 58 2.39 9.74 26.30
N ASN A 59 3.54 9.32 25.77
CA ASN A 59 3.65 8.86 24.40
C ASN A 59 4.52 7.60 24.29
N TYR A 60 4.22 6.70 23.36
CA TYR A 60 5.22 5.72 22.94
C TYR A 60 6.20 6.39 21.98
N VAL A 61 7.49 6.10 22.10
CA VAL A 61 8.54 6.65 21.24
C VAL A 61 9.32 5.53 20.60
N TYR A 62 9.62 5.68 19.31
CA TYR A 62 10.49 4.77 18.58
C TYR A 62 11.88 4.74 19.22
N VAL A 63 12.43 3.53 19.39
CA VAL A 63 13.77 3.32 19.92
C VAL A 63 14.69 2.82 18.82
N ASN A 64 14.28 1.74 18.16
CA ASN A 64 14.96 1.07 17.05
C ASN A 64 14.03 0.03 16.44
N ASP A 65 14.51 -0.67 15.43
CA ASP A 65 13.82 -1.82 14.89
C ASP A 65 13.75 -2.94 15.93
N GLY A 66 12.66 -3.71 15.86
CA GLY A 66 12.54 -4.91 16.68
C GLY A 66 13.65 -5.91 16.37
N ARG A 67 13.89 -6.85 17.29
CA ARG A 67 14.75 -8.01 17.03
C ARG A 67 13.91 -9.28 17.08
N PHE A 68 13.98 -10.07 16.01
CA PHE A 68 13.25 -11.32 15.94
C PHE A 68 13.69 -12.29 17.06
N ASP A 69 12.70 -12.82 17.79
CA ASP A 69 12.92 -13.77 18.88
C ASP A 69 13.03 -15.21 18.33
N GLU A 70 14.26 -15.61 18.01
CA GLU A 70 14.58 -16.96 17.52
C GLU A 70 14.30 -18.06 18.56
N SER A 71 14.18 -17.71 19.83
CA SER A 71 13.93 -18.67 20.91
C SER A 71 12.44 -18.99 21.11
N ALA A 72 11.55 -18.31 20.38
CA ALA A 72 10.11 -18.48 20.53
C ALA A 72 9.66 -19.92 20.22
N PRO A 73 8.76 -20.51 21.05
CA PRO A 73 8.18 -21.83 20.77
C PRO A 73 7.44 -21.86 19.41
N THR A 74 7.38 -23.02 18.76
CA THR A 74 6.91 -23.18 17.36
C THR A 74 5.66 -22.38 17.01
N ARG A 75 4.55 -22.55 17.75
CA ARG A 75 3.29 -21.81 17.47
C ARG A 75 3.43 -20.30 17.58
N ARG A 76 4.22 -19.83 18.54
CA ARG A 76 4.49 -18.40 18.74
C ARG A 76 5.40 -17.89 17.63
N ARG A 77 6.43 -18.65 17.26
CA ARG A 77 7.35 -18.32 16.17
C ARG A 77 6.62 -18.16 14.84
N GLU A 78 5.70 -19.06 14.51
CA GLU A 78 4.84 -18.96 13.32
C GLU A 78 4.01 -17.66 13.30
N HIS A 79 3.46 -17.27 14.45
CA HIS A 79 2.75 -15.99 14.60
C HIS A 79 3.68 -14.80 14.38
N LEU A 80 4.88 -14.80 14.96
CA LEU A 80 5.87 -13.72 14.80
C LEU A 80 6.36 -13.59 13.36
N ILE A 81 6.63 -14.71 12.67
CA ILE A 81 7.00 -14.71 11.25
C ILE A 81 5.87 -14.12 10.39
N ARG A 82 4.63 -14.49 10.68
CA ARG A 82 3.47 -13.95 9.96
C ARG A 82 3.29 -12.45 10.24
N LEU A 83 3.45 -12.03 11.50
CA LEU A 83 3.33 -10.63 11.89
C LEU A 83 4.41 -9.77 11.23
N ASN A 84 5.66 -10.25 11.23
CA ASN A 84 6.77 -9.62 10.53
C ASN A 84 6.45 -9.41 9.05
N ARG A 85 6.09 -10.48 8.36
CA ARG A 85 5.77 -10.44 6.93
C ARG A 85 4.67 -9.43 6.60
N LEU A 86 3.57 -9.45 7.35
CA LEU A 86 2.44 -8.54 7.10
C LEU A 86 2.77 -7.08 7.44
N ALA A 87 3.54 -6.84 8.50
CA ALA A 87 3.99 -5.49 8.84
C ALA A 87 4.99 -4.94 7.81
N SER A 88 5.89 -5.76 7.30
CA SER A 88 6.79 -5.39 6.20
C SER A 88 6.02 -4.98 4.94
N LEU A 89 4.90 -5.62 4.63
CA LEU A 89 4.05 -5.19 3.51
C LEU A 89 3.44 -3.81 3.76
N ILE A 90 2.94 -3.55 4.97
CA ILE A 90 2.38 -2.22 5.32
C ILE A 90 3.43 -1.12 5.15
N ALA A 91 4.69 -1.40 5.50
CA ALA A 91 5.75 -0.40 5.46
C ALA A 91 6.43 -0.22 4.10
N ASN A 92 6.27 -1.17 3.16
CA ASN A 92 7.09 -1.19 1.94
C ASN A 92 6.27 -1.36 0.65
N LEU A 93 4.98 -1.70 0.70
CA LEU A 93 4.15 -1.63 -0.49
C LEU A 93 3.88 -0.17 -0.82
N THR A 94 3.94 0.16 -2.10
CA THR A 94 3.56 1.48 -2.59
C THR A 94 2.09 1.74 -2.28
N GLU A 95 1.85 2.79 -1.50
CA GLU A 95 0.50 3.28 -1.23
C GLU A 95 -0.01 4.03 -2.47
N THR A 96 -1.21 3.68 -2.91
CA THR A 96 -1.88 4.32 -4.03
C THR A 96 -2.59 5.57 -3.53
N ASP A 97 -2.21 6.73 -4.04
CA ASP A 97 -2.91 7.98 -3.75
C ASP A 97 -4.13 8.15 -4.67
N ILE A 98 -5.18 8.81 -4.17
CA ILE A 98 -6.34 9.22 -4.99
C ILE A 98 -5.87 10.14 -6.12
N GLU A 99 -4.97 11.08 -5.82
CA GLU A 99 -4.42 11.98 -6.84
C GLU A 99 -3.67 11.19 -7.93
N GLU A 100 -2.94 10.15 -7.57
CA GLU A 100 -2.25 9.26 -8.53
C GLU A 100 -3.25 8.55 -9.45
N LEU A 101 -4.40 8.10 -8.92
CA LEU A 101 -5.45 7.50 -9.74
C LEU A 101 -6.09 8.50 -10.71
N GLU A 102 -6.33 9.75 -10.28
CA GLU A 102 -6.86 10.80 -11.14
C GLU A 102 -5.88 11.17 -12.27
N HIS A 103 -4.59 11.25 -11.96
CA HIS A 103 -3.53 11.47 -12.96
C HIS A 103 -3.43 10.28 -13.92
N TYR A 104 -3.51 9.05 -13.41
CA TYR A 104 -3.49 7.84 -14.24
C TYR A 104 -4.67 7.83 -15.24
N GLU A 105 -5.88 8.15 -14.78
CA GLU A 105 -7.05 8.22 -15.66
C GLU A 105 -6.87 9.24 -16.78
N SER A 106 -6.41 10.44 -16.43
CA SER A 106 -6.16 11.52 -17.39
C SER A 106 -5.10 11.11 -18.41
N ALA A 107 -4.00 10.51 -17.97
CA ALA A 107 -2.92 10.04 -18.84
C ALA A 107 -3.37 8.87 -19.75
N VAL A 108 -4.24 7.98 -19.28
CA VAL A 108 -4.83 6.92 -20.12
C VAL A 108 -5.71 7.52 -21.21
N GLU A 109 -6.52 8.53 -20.89
CA GLU A 109 -7.35 9.23 -21.86
C GLU A 109 -6.50 9.92 -22.94
N GLU A 110 -5.45 10.65 -22.52
CA GLU A 110 -4.49 11.28 -23.43
C GLU A 110 -3.80 10.26 -24.35
N TYR A 111 -3.38 9.11 -23.80
CA TYR A 111 -2.76 8.03 -24.57
C TYR A 111 -3.70 7.47 -25.66
N TYR A 112 -4.94 7.14 -25.31
CA TYR A 112 -5.89 6.61 -26.30
C TYR A 112 -6.33 7.66 -27.31
N TYR A 113 -6.46 8.93 -26.89
CA TYR A 113 -6.72 10.04 -27.80
C TYR A 113 -5.60 10.20 -28.82
N ALA A 114 -4.33 10.13 -28.39
CA ALA A 114 -3.21 10.14 -29.32
C ALA A 114 -3.28 8.94 -30.27
N ILE A 115 -3.49 7.71 -29.79
CA ILE A 115 -3.64 6.53 -30.67
C ILE A 115 -4.73 6.74 -31.72
N GLU A 116 -5.88 7.27 -31.33
CA GLU A 116 -6.99 7.54 -32.24
C GLU A 116 -6.62 8.62 -33.27
N LEU A 117 -5.97 9.70 -32.82
CA LEU A 117 -5.48 10.79 -33.66
C LEU A 117 -4.50 10.30 -34.74
N PHE A 118 -3.63 9.34 -34.40
CA PHE A 118 -2.68 8.71 -35.31
C PHE A 118 -3.26 7.50 -36.09
N SER A 119 -4.51 7.10 -35.81
CA SER A 119 -5.18 6.01 -36.52
C SER A 119 -5.81 6.47 -37.85
N GLU A 120 -6.44 5.57 -38.61
CA GLU A 120 -6.92 5.84 -39.97
C GLU A 120 -7.88 7.05 -40.07
N ILE A 121 -7.76 7.80 -41.17
CA ILE A 121 -8.61 8.96 -41.50
C ILE A 121 -10.08 8.54 -41.50
N PRO A 122 -10.95 9.19 -40.71
CA PRO A 122 -12.38 8.88 -40.72
C PRO A 122 -12.99 9.05 -42.13
N GLU A 123 -13.75 8.05 -42.59
CA GLU A 123 -14.52 8.19 -43.84
C GLU A 123 -15.55 9.31 -43.70
N GLY A 124 -15.47 10.32 -44.57
CA GLY A 124 -16.40 11.46 -44.58
C GLY A 124 -15.93 12.69 -43.80
N GLU A 125 -14.66 12.73 -43.36
CA GLU A 125 -14.03 13.90 -42.74
C GLU A 125 -14.09 15.14 -43.64
N THR A 126 -14.50 16.27 -43.07
CA THR A 126 -14.50 17.58 -43.73
C THR A 126 -13.11 18.21 -43.77
N GLU A 127 -12.91 19.22 -44.62
CA GLU A 127 -11.60 19.90 -44.72
C GLU A 127 -11.23 20.64 -43.42
N ASP A 128 -12.23 21.19 -42.70
CA ASP A 128 -12.02 21.86 -41.42
C ASP A 128 -11.57 20.86 -40.34
N GLU A 129 -12.25 19.70 -40.23
CA GLU A 129 -11.87 18.61 -39.30
C GLU A 129 -10.47 18.06 -39.59
N ARG A 130 -10.11 17.93 -40.88
CA ARG A 130 -8.76 17.52 -41.29
C ARG A 130 -7.71 18.52 -40.83
N SER A 131 -7.94 19.82 -41.04
CA SER A 131 -7.00 20.86 -40.64
C SER A 131 -6.79 20.87 -39.12
N GLU A 132 -7.85 20.77 -38.34
CA GLU A 132 -7.77 20.67 -36.88
C GLU A 132 -6.98 19.43 -36.44
N ARG A 133 -7.20 18.29 -37.09
CA ARG A 133 -6.45 17.05 -36.82
C ARG A 133 -4.96 17.20 -37.13
N GLU A 134 -4.62 17.83 -38.25
CA GLU A 134 -3.22 18.08 -38.65
C GLU A 134 -2.49 18.99 -37.67
N ASP A 135 -3.16 20.05 -37.18
CA ASP A 135 -2.61 20.93 -36.15
C ASP A 135 -2.37 20.17 -34.83
N LEU A 136 -3.33 19.33 -34.41
CA LEU A 136 -3.20 18.49 -33.21
C LEU A 136 -2.11 17.42 -33.35
N LEU A 137 -1.98 16.80 -34.53
CA LEU A 137 -0.91 15.85 -34.85
C LEU A 137 0.47 16.51 -34.76
N ALA A 138 0.60 17.71 -35.34
CA ALA A 138 1.85 18.48 -35.31
C ALA A 138 2.23 18.84 -33.86
N PHE A 139 1.26 19.32 -33.06
CA PHE A 139 1.47 19.61 -31.64
C PHE A 139 1.88 18.36 -30.85
N THR A 140 1.19 17.23 -31.03
CA THR A 140 1.50 15.99 -30.32
C THR A 140 2.87 15.42 -30.70
N LEU A 141 3.30 15.57 -31.95
CA LEU A 141 4.64 15.18 -32.39
C LEU A 141 5.74 16.09 -31.81
N GLU A 142 5.45 17.36 -31.58
CA GLU A 142 6.37 18.33 -30.97
C GLU A 142 6.56 18.07 -29.46
N GLU A 143 5.47 17.82 -28.74
CA GLU A 143 5.50 17.52 -27.30
C GLU A 143 5.94 16.08 -26.98
N GLY A 144 5.78 15.17 -27.96
CA GLY A 144 6.09 13.75 -27.83
C GLY A 144 4.84 12.90 -27.62
N LEU A 145 4.85 11.69 -28.19
CA LEU A 145 3.75 10.73 -28.02
C LEU A 145 3.61 10.36 -26.54
N PRO A 146 2.41 10.44 -25.96
CA PRO A 146 2.19 9.95 -24.61
C PRO A 146 2.52 8.46 -24.53
N GLU A 147 3.17 8.05 -23.45
CA GLU A 147 3.36 6.64 -23.12
C GLU A 147 2.16 6.12 -22.32
N MET A 148 1.90 4.81 -22.38
CA MET A 148 0.88 4.21 -21.53
C MET A 148 1.30 4.39 -20.06
N PRO A 149 0.50 5.08 -19.23
CA PRO A 149 0.85 5.20 -17.82
C PRO A 149 0.80 3.83 -17.13
N GLU A 150 1.65 3.63 -16.12
CA GLU A 150 1.71 2.41 -15.33
C GLU A 150 1.47 2.73 -13.84
N LEU A 151 0.73 1.87 -13.14
CA LEU A 151 0.62 1.89 -11.69
C LEU A 151 1.65 0.96 -11.06
N ALA A 152 1.94 1.19 -9.78
CA ALA A 152 2.82 0.32 -9.00
C ALA A 152 2.39 -1.16 -9.08
N ASP A 153 3.32 -2.04 -9.48
CA ASP A 153 3.08 -3.48 -9.46
C ASP A 153 3.30 -4.03 -8.04
N LEU A 154 2.27 -3.93 -7.21
CA LEU A 154 2.31 -4.44 -5.82
C LEU A 154 2.54 -5.96 -5.75
N LYS A 155 2.27 -6.70 -6.84
CA LYS A 155 2.60 -8.12 -6.90
C LYS A 155 4.10 -8.30 -7.07
N ALA A 156 4.75 -7.53 -7.95
CA ALA A 156 6.21 -7.52 -8.07
C ALA A 156 6.89 -7.08 -6.77
N GLU A 157 6.41 -6.01 -6.14
CA GLU A 157 6.93 -5.54 -4.84
C GLU A 157 6.83 -6.61 -3.75
N TYR A 158 5.70 -7.32 -3.67
CA TYR A 158 5.55 -8.44 -2.74
C TYR A 158 6.64 -9.51 -2.94
N TYR A 159 6.92 -9.89 -4.19
CA TYR A 159 7.94 -10.91 -4.48
C TYR A 159 9.36 -10.38 -4.35
N ALA A 160 9.59 -9.07 -4.50
CA ALA A 160 10.87 -8.45 -4.16
C ALA A 160 11.16 -8.54 -2.65
N LEU A 161 10.13 -8.33 -1.81
CA LEU A 161 10.23 -8.48 -0.36
C LEU A 161 10.33 -9.95 0.08
N PHE A 162 9.62 -10.85 -0.61
CA PHE A 162 9.56 -12.28 -0.27
C PHE A 162 9.76 -13.19 -1.50
N PRO A 163 11.01 -13.31 -2.03
CA PRO A 163 11.29 -14.06 -3.26
C PRO A 163 10.89 -15.54 -3.20
N ASP A 164 11.01 -16.17 -2.04
CA ASP A 164 10.67 -17.59 -1.83
C ASP A 164 9.17 -17.82 -1.54
N SER A 165 8.34 -16.79 -1.66
CA SER A 165 6.90 -16.89 -1.46
C SER A 165 6.22 -17.48 -2.69
N TYR A 166 5.05 -18.10 -2.47
CA TYR A 166 4.23 -18.65 -3.55
C TYR A 166 2.88 -17.94 -3.61
N GLU A 167 2.23 -17.99 -4.77
CA GLU A 167 1.02 -17.21 -5.07
C GLU A 167 -0.10 -17.37 -4.05
N ARG A 168 -0.38 -18.59 -3.58
CA ARG A 168 -1.40 -18.83 -2.55
C ARG A 168 -1.02 -18.22 -1.18
N LYS A 169 0.26 -18.03 -0.86
CA LYS A 169 0.70 -17.33 0.35
C LYS A 169 0.46 -15.82 0.19
N ARG A 170 0.86 -15.24 -0.95
CA ARG A 170 0.57 -13.84 -1.30
C ARG A 170 -0.91 -13.50 -1.17
N GLN A 171 -1.79 -14.30 -1.79
CA GLN A 171 -3.24 -14.09 -1.72
C GLN A 171 -3.78 -14.13 -0.29
N ARG A 172 -3.24 -15.02 0.55
CA ARG A 172 -3.63 -15.10 1.98
C ARG A 172 -3.13 -13.90 2.78
N ASP A 173 -1.92 -13.42 2.48
CA ASP A 173 -1.37 -12.24 3.13
C ASP A 173 -2.16 -10.99 2.75
N PHE A 174 -2.47 -10.83 1.46
CA PHE A 174 -3.27 -9.72 0.97
C PHE A 174 -4.65 -9.73 1.62
N LYS A 175 -5.30 -10.90 1.65
CA LYS A 175 -6.57 -11.05 2.37
C LYS A 175 -6.44 -10.72 3.86
N ALA A 176 -5.35 -11.09 4.52
CA ALA A 176 -5.15 -10.81 5.93
C ALA A 176 -5.00 -9.30 6.20
N LEU A 177 -4.38 -8.55 5.28
CA LEU A 177 -4.35 -7.09 5.34
C LEU A 177 -5.75 -6.50 5.12
N SER A 178 -6.50 -6.99 4.13
CA SER A 178 -7.90 -6.57 3.92
C SER A 178 -8.77 -6.83 5.15
N ASP A 179 -8.66 -8.02 5.75
CA ASP A 179 -9.37 -8.40 6.98
C ASP A 179 -8.93 -7.56 8.19
N ALA A 180 -7.72 -6.99 8.15
CA ALA A 180 -7.21 -6.07 9.17
C ALA A 180 -7.67 -4.63 8.97
N GLY A 181 -8.33 -4.31 7.86
CA GLY A 181 -8.88 -2.98 7.55
C GLY A 181 -8.00 -2.13 6.65
N PHE A 182 -6.96 -2.68 6.05
CA PHE A 182 -6.20 -2.01 4.98
C PHE A 182 -6.93 -2.23 3.65
N GLU A 183 -7.02 -1.21 2.80
CA GLU A 183 -7.59 -1.42 1.48
C GLU A 183 -6.52 -2.04 0.59
N LEU A 184 -6.61 -3.34 0.35
CA LEU A 184 -5.72 -4.03 -0.59
C LEU A 184 -6.57 -4.91 -1.50
N ARG A 185 -6.82 -4.42 -2.73
CA ARG A 185 -7.72 -5.08 -3.67
C ARG A 185 -7.23 -4.95 -5.09
N TYR A 186 -7.60 -5.94 -5.91
CA TYR A 186 -7.41 -5.83 -7.35
C TYR A 186 -8.55 -5.00 -7.94
N ASP A 187 -8.21 -3.93 -8.64
CA ASP A 187 -9.16 -3.12 -9.38
C ASP A 187 -9.19 -3.55 -10.85
N ARG A 188 -10.39 -3.80 -11.38
CA ARG A 188 -10.57 -4.23 -12.77
C ARG A 188 -10.45 -3.10 -13.77
N LYS A 189 -10.78 -1.86 -13.37
CA LYS A 189 -10.66 -0.66 -14.20
C LYS A 189 -9.18 -0.45 -14.55
N TYR A 190 -8.32 -0.43 -13.53
CA TYR A 190 -6.89 -0.19 -13.70
C TYR A 190 -6.07 -1.45 -13.95
N ARG A 191 -6.66 -2.64 -13.78
CA ARG A 191 -5.99 -3.95 -13.85
C ARG A 191 -4.76 -4.05 -12.93
N ALA A 192 -4.81 -3.36 -11.80
CA ALA A 192 -3.73 -3.25 -10.83
C ALA A 192 -4.23 -3.57 -9.42
N TYR A 193 -3.30 -3.83 -8.50
CA TYR A 193 -3.61 -3.85 -7.07
C TYR A 193 -3.50 -2.44 -6.51
N ILE A 194 -4.54 -1.99 -5.82
CA ILE A 194 -4.58 -0.72 -5.08
C ILE A 194 -4.30 -1.03 -3.61
N PHE A 195 -3.45 -0.22 -2.98
CA PHE A 195 -3.15 -0.32 -1.55
C PHE A 195 -3.31 1.03 -0.83
N THR A 196 -4.10 1.07 0.25
CA THR A 196 -4.17 2.25 1.13
C THR A 196 -4.14 1.86 2.61
N THR A 197 -3.48 2.71 3.39
CA THR A 197 -3.25 2.60 4.84
C THR A 197 -4.05 3.67 5.58
N GLY A 198 -5.38 3.54 5.54
CA GLY A 198 -6.32 4.52 6.14
C GLY A 198 -6.09 4.89 7.60
#